data_AF-A0A5J4IY24-F1
#
_entry.id   AF-A0A5J4IY24-F1
#
_cell.length_a   1.000
_cell.length_b   1.000
_cell.length_c   1.000
_cell.angle_alpha   90.00
_cell.angle_beta   90.00
_cell.angle_gamma   90.00
#
_symmetry.space_group_name_H-M   'P 1'
#
loop_
_entity.id
_entity.type
_entity.pdbx_description
1 polymer ?
#
loop_
_entity_poly.entity_id
_entity_poly.type
_entity_poly.pdbx_seq_one_letter_code
_entity_poly.pdbx_strand_id
1 'polypeptide(L)'
;MKTTKLFLALSFIAILFTSCYTETVIVEESNITPPAITLNQVLNTYDLWYVDINRSQGSGYIPFMQIAFTVSFNNGTFHANNNLVGIGDQGYGYGIDVGVYNTGNFVLDVTHDIDGFSRFEVTQRSANEIELYNYANDVSYILVGYQRNTFDYNALFYDNIHYFLQEYTTWEKVFTSQEGAINEFDNENFVAFLPGGGDGNFRSSQDQNGSNINNIYWDYTGIYNVDDVPGTQYLKYLTLDYDFLGNEYFELSVIDDNTISFYHPSSGTTYEFLGRGYIQYKKPGEGKLRKSNKEIAKTMTKISKF
;
A
#
# COMPACT_ATOMS: atom_id res chain seq x y z
N MET A 1 47.73 55.66 -58.28
CA MET A 1 47.80 54.46 -57.39
C MET A 1 47.71 54.77 -55.89
N LYS A 2 48.11 55.95 -55.38
CA LYS A 2 47.98 56.28 -53.94
C LYS A 2 46.58 56.76 -53.54
N THR A 3 45.91 57.54 -54.39
CA THR A 3 44.55 58.09 -54.14
C THR A 3 43.45 57.03 -54.24
N THR A 4 43.55 56.11 -55.20
CA THR A 4 42.59 55.00 -55.37
C THR A 4 42.62 54.02 -54.20
N LYS A 5 43.80 53.77 -53.61
CA LYS A 5 43.95 52.95 -52.40
C LYS A 5 43.38 53.63 -51.16
N LEU A 6 43.45 54.97 -51.08
CA LEU A 6 42.88 55.73 -49.98
C LEU A 6 41.35 55.71 -50.03
N PHE A 7 40.75 55.85 -51.21
CA PHE A 7 39.30 55.73 -51.39
C PHE A 7 38.79 54.32 -51.06
N LEU A 8 39.52 53.28 -51.47
CA LEU A 8 39.13 51.90 -51.15
C LEU A 8 39.21 51.61 -49.63
N ALA A 9 40.26 52.12 -48.97
CA ALA A 9 40.43 51.97 -47.53
C ALA A 9 39.37 52.75 -46.74
N LEU A 10 39.00 53.96 -47.19
CA LEU A 10 37.95 54.76 -46.54
C LEU A 10 36.56 54.11 -46.71
N SER A 11 36.30 53.51 -47.87
CA SER A 11 35.03 52.80 -48.12
C SER A 11 34.91 51.51 -47.31
N PHE A 12 36.02 50.85 -46.98
CA PHE A 12 36.01 49.64 -46.14
C PHE A 12 35.74 49.96 -44.66
N ILE A 13 36.21 51.11 -44.18
CA ILE A 13 35.94 51.59 -42.81
C ILE A 13 34.47 51.99 -42.64
N ALA A 14 33.84 52.58 -43.67
CA ALA A 14 32.44 52.98 -43.62
C ALA A 14 31.45 51.81 -43.48
N ILE A 15 31.81 50.62 -43.95
CA ILE A 15 30.98 49.40 -43.86
C ILE A 15 31.07 48.77 -42.46
N LEU A 16 32.13 49.04 -41.70
CA LEU A 16 32.31 48.50 -40.34
C LEU A 16 31.53 49.28 -39.27
N PHE A 17 30.93 50.43 -39.61
CA PHE A 17 30.11 51.24 -38.70
C PHE A 17 28.60 51.14 -38.94
N THR A 18 28.13 50.16 -39.72
CA THR A 18 26.69 49.81 -39.69
C THR A 18 26.43 49.02 -38.40
N SER A 19 26.13 49.75 -37.32
CA SER A 19 25.62 49.17 -36.09
C SER A 19 24.38 48.32 -36.37
N CYS A 20 24.31 47.10 -35.84
CA CYS A 20 23.03 46.42 -35.67
C CYS A 20 22.11 47.35 -34.87
N TYR A 21 21.09 47.91 -35.52
CA TYR A 21 19.95 48.47 -34.80
C TYR A 21 19.23 47.28 -34.17
N THR A 22 19.36 47.13 -32.86
CA THR A 22 18.45 46.25 -32.12
C THR A 22 17.25 47.11 -31.78
N GLU A 23 16.09 46.86 -32.38
CA GLU A 23 14.85 47.28 -31.72
C GLU A 23 14.83 46.55 -30.38
N THR A 24 15.18 47.25 -29.31
CA THR A 24 14.79 46.82 -27.98
C THR A 24 13.28 47.00 -27.93
N VAL A 25 12.55 45.98 -28.38
CA VAL A 25 11.19 45.78 -27.87
C VAL A 25 11.41 45.67 -26.37
N ILE A 26 11.06 46.72 -25.63
CA ILE A 26 10.78 46.58 -24.21
C ILE A 26 9.54 45.70 -24.21
N VAL A 27 9.75 44.39 -24.28
CA VAL A 27 8.78 43.45 -23.77
C VAL A 27 8.73 43.87 -22.32
N GLU A 28 7.66 44.53 -21.90
CA GLU A 28 7.30 44.50 -20.49
C GLU A 28 7.48 43.04 -20.12
N GLU A 29 8.47 42.72 -19.28
CA GLU A 29 8.47 41.47 -18.56
C GLU A 29 7.20 41.52 -17.72
N SER A 30 6.05 41.24 -18.35
CA SER A 30 4.93 40.63 -17.70
C SER A 30 5.58 39.59 -16.84
N ASN A 31 5.42 39.68 -15.53
CA ASN A 31 5.93 38.68 -14.61
C ASN A 31 5.41 37.33 -15.11
N ILE A 32 6.17 36.63 -15.96
CA ILE A 32 5.85 35.30 -16.43
C ILE A 32 6.24 34.48 -15.22
N THR A 33 5.35 34.45 -14.23
CA THR A 33 5.36 33.41 -13.22
C THR A 33 5.44 32.11 -14.03
N PRO A 34 6.50 31.30 -13.86
CA PRO A 34 6.55 30.01 -14.54
C PRO A 34 5.22 29.31 -14.27
N PRO A 35 4.62 28.62 -15.26
CA PRO A 35 3.32 28.01 -15.09
C PRO A 35 3.36 27.14 -13.82
N ALA A 36 2.51 27.49 -12.85
CA ALA A 36 2.41 26.74 -11.62
C ALA A 36 2.03 25.30 -11.97
N ILE A 37 2.75 24.32 -11.44
CA ILE A 37 2.43 22.91 -11.66
C ILE A 37 1.00 22.66 -11.21
N THR A 38 0.19 22.07 -12.09
CA THR A 38 -1.18 21.69 -11.75
C THR A 38 -1.17 20.45 -10.88
N LEU A 39 -2.19 20.26 -10.05
CA LEU A 39 -2.32 19.05 -9.25
C LEU A 39 -2.34 17.78 -10.12
N ASN A 40 -3.01 17.80 -11.28
CA ASN A 40 -2.97 16.64 -12.18
C ASN A 40 -1.54 16.30 -12.64
N GLN A 41 -0.70 17.30 -12.91
CA GLN A 41 0.72 17.06 -13.24
C GLN A 41 1.49 16.50 -12.04
N VAL A 42 1.23 16.97 -10.82
CA VAL A 42 1.82 16.39 -9.60
C VAL A 42 1.43 14.92 -9.46
N LEU A 43 0.13 14.61 -9.52
CA LEU A 43 -0.39 13.24 -9.36
C LEU A 43 0.16 12.28 -10.42
N ASN A 44 0.35 12.76 -11.66
CA ASN A 44 0.90 11.97 -12.77
C ASN A 44 2.45 12.00 -12.84
N THR A 45 3.13 12.63 -11.89
CA THR A 45 4.61 12.54 -11.79
C THR A 45 5.05 11.15 -11.32
N TYR A 46 4.17 10.45 -10.60
CA TYR A 46 4.39 9.12 -10.06
C TYR A 46 3.30 8.17 -10.55
N ASP A 47 3.68 6.92 -10.82
CA ASP A 47 2.72 5.89 -11.18
C ASP A 47 1.82 5.50 -10.00
N LEU A 48 2.40 5.48 -8.80
CA LEU A 48 1.77 5.01 -7.56
C LEU A 48 1.95 6.02 -6.44
N TRP A 49 0.93 6.09 -5.60
CA TRP A 49 0.97 6.80 -4.32
C TRP A 49 0.70 5.82 -3.18
N TYR A 50 1.73 5.53 -2.39
CA TYR A 50 1.60 4.74 -1.16
C TYR A 50 0.85 5.55 -0.10
N VAL A 51 -0.20 4.95 0.48
CA VAL A 51 -0.99 5.56 1.55
C VAL A 51 -0.39 5.22 2.91
N ASP A 52 0.26 6.21 3.51
CA ASP A 52 0.96 6.08 4.78
C ASP A 52 0.03 6.32 5.96
N ILE A 53 -0.65 5.25 6.37
CA ILE A 53 -1.57 5.27 7.52
C ILE A 53 -0.85 5.59 8.83
N ASN A 54 0.45 5.32 8.95
CA ASN A 54 1.21 5.64 10.17
C ASN A 54 1.43 7.14 10.37
N ARG A 55 1.51 7.91 9.28
CA ARG A 55 1.67 9.37 9.31
C ARG A 55 0.37 10.15 9.06
N SER A 56 -0.70 9.46 8.69
CA SER A 56 -2.04 10.02 8.54
C SER A 56 -2.63 10.41 9.91
N GLN A 57 -3.49 11.44 9.93
CA GLN A 57 -4.00 12.05 11.17
C GLN A 57 -5.50 12.33 11.09
N GLY A 58 -6.14 12.51 12.25
CA GLY A 58 -7.57 12.77 12.35
C GLY A 58 -8.28 11.75 13.23
N SER A 59 -9.52 12.06 13.61
CA SER A 59 -10.39 11.13 14.36
C SER A 59 -11.41 10.42 13.47
N GLY A 60 -11.65 10.93 12.26
CA GLY A 60 -12.45 10.29 11.21
C GLY A 60 -11.60 9.44 10.26
N TYR A 61 -12.27 8.90 9.23
CA TYR A 61 -11.64 8.18 8.14
C TYR A 61 -12.46 8.31 6.86
N ILE A 62 -11.79 8.19 5.71
CA ILE A 62 -12.40 7.97 4.40
C ILE A 62 -12.18 6.49 4.03
N PRO A 63 -13.24 5.66 3.91
CA PRO A 63 -13.09 4.20 3.82
C PRO A 63 -12.12 3.73 2.73
N PHE A 64 -12.30 4.15 1.48
CA PHE A 64 -11.40 3.75 0.38
C PHE A 64 -9.94 4.17 0.60
N MET A 65 -9.69 5.33 1.22
CA MET A 65 -8.32 5.76 1.54
C MET A 65 -7.73 4.92 2.68
N GLN A 66 -8.55 4.58 3.67
CA GLN A 66 -8.11 3.80 4.83
C GLN A 66 -7.84 2.33 4.49
N ILE A 67 -8.50 1.79 3.45
CA ILE A 67 -8.32 0.41 2.99
C ILE A 67 -7.12 0.30 2.05
N ALA A 68 -6.95 1.25 1.13
CA ALA A 68 -5.92 1.17 0.11
C ALA A 68 -4.49 1.13 0.67
N PHE A 69 -3.65 0.23 0.14
CA PHE A 69 -2.20 0.24 0.34
C PHE A 69 -1.53 1.26 -0.57
N THR A 70 -1.94 1.28 -1.85
CA THR A 70 -1.52 2.28 -2.83
C THR A 70 -2.73 2.72 -3.65
N VAL A 71 -2.66 3.96 -4.14
CA VAL A 71 -3.64 4.53 -5.06
C VAL A 71 -2.94 5.08 -6.30
N SER A 72 -3.65 5.13 -7.42
CA SER A 72 -3.13 5.63 -8.69
C SER A 72 -4.14 6.53 -9.38
N PHE A 73 -3.63 7.55 -10.07
CA PHE A 73 -4.43 8.52 -10.80
C PHE A 73 -4.04 8.43 -12.28
N ASN A 74 -4.93 7.91 -13.13
CA ASN A 74 -4.63 7.69 -14.54
C ASN A 74 -5.80 8.09 -15.43
N ASN A 75 -5.61 9.13 -16.26
CA ASN A 75 -6.60 9.58 -17.25
C ASN A 75 -8.03 9.78 -16.70
N GLY A 76 -8.15 10.26 -15.47
CA GLY A 76 -9.43 10.46 -14.79
C GLY A 76 -9.97 9.24 -14.04
N THR A 77 -9.37 8.06 -14.20
CA THR A 77 -9.67 6.87 -13.40
C THR A 77 -8.84 6.87 -12.11
N PHE A 78 -9.51 6.55 -11.01
CA PHE A 78 -8.91 6.37 -9.69
C PHE A 78 -8.78 4.87 -9.42
N HIS A 79 -7.54 4.40 -9.26
CA HIS A 79 -7.26 3.01 -8.97
C HIS A 79 -6.78 2.83 -7.52
N ALA A 80 -7.02 1.66 -6.96
CA ALA A 80 -6.52 1.30 -5.63
C ALA A 80 -6.09 -0.17 -5.55
N ASN A 81 -5.00 -0.40 -4.80
CA ASN A 81 -4.64 -1.73 -4.32
C ASN A 81 -5.16 -1.89 -2.89
N ASN A 82 -6.32 -2.53 -2.76
CA ASN A 82 -7.00 -2.72 -1.47
C ASN A 82 -6.63 -4.05 -0.78
N ASN A 83 -6.09 -4.99 -1.53
CA ASN A 83 -5.68 -6.32 -1.10
C ASN A 83 -4.17 -6.47 -1.28
N LEU A 84 -3.55 -7.31 -0.45
CA LEU A 84 -2.18 -7.79 -0.60
C LEU A 84 -2.11 -8.98 -1.56
N VAL A 85 -3.16 -9.80 -1.67
CA VAL A 85 -3.28 -10.78 -2.75
C VAL A 85 -3.21 -10.06 -4.10
N GLY A 86 -2.26 -10.45 -4.95
CA GLY A 86 -2.01 -9.85 -6.26
C GLY A 86 -1.36 -8.45 -6.21
N ILE A 87 -0.81 -8.02 -5.07
CA ILE A 87 -0.14 -6.72 -4.96
C ILE A 87 1.06 -6.65 -5.92
N GLY A 88 1.15 -5.57 -6.69
CA GLY A 88 2.20 -5.39 -7.71
C GLY A 88 1.85 -5.97 -9.10
N ASP A 89 0.94 -6.94 -9.18
CA ASP A 89 0.48 -7.53 -10.45
C ASP A 89 -0.91 -7.03 -10.86
N GLN A 90 -1.82 -6.85 -9.90
CA GLN A 90 -3.21 -6.47 -10.16
C GLN A 90 -3.30 -5.10 -10.86
N GLY A 91 -3.97 -5.06 -12.00
CA GLY A 91 -4.05 -3.85 -12.83
C GLY A 91 -2.69 -3.38 -13.32
N TYR A 92 -1.76 -4.31 -13.57
CA TYR A 92 -0.35 -4.03 -13.84
C TYR A 92 0.31 -3.29 -12.66
N GLY A 93 -0.11 -3.55 -11.44
CA GLY A 93 0.40 -2.88 -10.23
C GLY A 93 -0.29 -1.56 -9.89
N TYR A 94 -1.08 -0.96 -10.78
CA TYR A 94 -1.88 0.24 -10.48
C TYR A 94 -3.05 -0.03 -9.52
N GLY A 95 -3.46 -1.31 -9.40
CA GLY A 95 -4.64 -1.72 -8.66
C GLY A 95 -5.89 -1.83 -9.53
N ILE A 96 -7.03 -2.04 -8.89
CA ILE A 96 -8.33 -2.11 -9.57
C ILE A 96 -8.91 -0.72 -9.77
N ASP A 97 -9.69 -0.54 -10.82
CA ASP A 97 -10.57 0.63 -10.97
C ASP A 97 -11.57 0.64 -9.81
N VAL A 98 -11.62 1.76 -9.10
CA VAL A 98 -12.50 1.99 -7.96
C VAL A 98 -13.25 3.33 -8.08
N GLY A 99 -13.22 3.96 -9.26
CA GLY A 99 -13.97 5.16 -9.55
C GLY A 99 -13.18 6.19 -10.34
N VAL A 100 -13.55 7.45 -10.18
CA VAL A 100 -13.02 8.55 -10.97
C VAL A 100 -12.48 9.68 -10.10
N TYR A 101 -11.51 10.42 -10.63
CA TYR A 101 -11.00 11.62 -9.99
C TYR A 101 -11.02 12.82 -10.94
N ASN A 102 -11.12 14.00 -10.36
CA ASN A 102 -10.92 15.27 -11.04
C ASN A 102 -10.06 16.18 -10.16
N THR A 103 -9.31 17.07 -10.79
CA THR A 103 -8.47 18.05 -10.10
C THR A 103 -8.85 19.46 -10.55
N GLY A 104 -9.02 20.36 -9.60
CA GLY A 104 -9.18 21.79 -9.85
C GLY A 104 -8.37 22.59 -8.86
N ASN A 105 -7.45 23.43 -9.32
CA ASN A 105 -6.40 24.01 -8.46
C ASN A 105 -5.68 22.88 -7.68
N PHE A 106 -5.42 23.09 -6.38
CA PHE A 106 -4.92 22.06 -5.47
C PHE A 106 -6.05 21.38 -4.68
N VAL A 107 -7.16 21.08 -5.38
CA VAL A 107 -8.28 20.31 -4.86
C VAL A 107 -8.42 19.03 -5.67
N LEU A 108 -8.43 17.90 -4.97
CA LEU A 108 -8.71 16.58 -5.52
C LEU A 108 -10.14 16.19 -5.17
N ASP A 109 -10.95 15.95 -6.18
CA ASP A 109 -12.29 15.40 -6.05
C ASP A 109 -12.26 13.94 -6.51
N VAL A 110 -12.61 13.01 -5.63
CA VAL A 110 -12.74 11.58 -5.93
C VAL A 110 -14.21 11.19 -5.82
N THR A 111 -14.74 10.52 -6.84
CA THR A 111 -16.02 9.82 -6.76
C THR A 111 -15.70 8.34 -6.80
N HIS A 112 -15.61 7.75 -5.60
CA HIS A 112 -15.43 6.31 -5.44
C HIS A 112 -16.73 5.63 -5.88
N ASP A 113 -16.63 4.53 -6.62
CA ASP A 113 -17.78 3.80 -7.18
C ASP A 113 -18.83 3.45 -6.12
N ILE A 114 -18.38 3.36 -4.88
CA ILE A 114 -19.14 2.74 -3.81
C ILE A 114 -19.22 3.61 -2.54
N ASP A 115 -18.13 4.26 -2.14
CA ASP A 115 -18.14 5.17 -0.97
C ASP A 115 -18.62 6.59 -1.34
N GLY A 116 -18.83 6.83 -2.63
CA GLY A 116 -19.33 8.10 -3.13
C GLY A 116 -18.26 9.20 -3.18
N PHE A 117 -18.71 10.44 -3.03
CA PHE A 117 -17.90 11.62 -3.27
C PHE A 117 -17.05 12.00 -2.04
N SER A 118 -15.78 12.27 -2.27
CA SER A 118 -14.85 12.85 -1.29
C SER A 118 -14.02 13.96 -1.93
N ARG A 119 -13.91 15.09 -1.22
CA ARG A 119 -13.09 16.24 -1.62
C ARG A 119 -11.90 16.36 -0.68
N PHE A 120 -10.73 16.61 -1.25
CA PHE A 120 -9.49 16.84 -0.51
C PHE A 120 -8.82 18.13 -0.96
N GLU A 121 -8.38 18.93 0.01
CA GLU A 121 -7.38 19.95 -0.23
C GLU A 121 -6.00 19.27 -0.24
N VAL A 122 -5.19 19.58 -1.26
CA VAL A 122 -3.90 18.94 -1.46
C VAL A 122 -2.77 19.89 -1.13
N THR A 123 -1.89 19.47 -0.22
CA THR A 123 -0.64 20.19 0.06
C THR A 123 0.53 19.34 -0.39
N GLN A 124 1.37 19.89 -1.28
CA GLN A 124 2.63 19.24 -1.64
C GLN A 124 3.67 19.51 -0.54
N ARG A 125 4.14 18.45 0.13
CA ARG A 125 5.12 18.56 1.23
C ARG A 125 6.56 18.41 0.75
N SER A 126 6.76 17.63 -0.31
CA SER A 126 8.05 17.43 -0.98
C SER A 126 7.83 17.09 -2.45
N ALA A 127 8.91 16.81 -3.19
CA ALA A 127 8.81 16.37 -4.58
C ALA A 127 7.92 15.13 -4.76
N ASN A 128 8.00 14.17 -3.83
CA ASN A 128 7.28 12.90 -3.87
C ASN A 128 6.28 12.71 -2.72
N GLU A 129 5.91 13.75 -2.00
CA GLU A 129 4.98 13.62 -0.87
C GLU A 129 3.88 14.68 -0.95
N ILE A 130 2.64 14.22 -0.80
CA ILE A 130 1.46 15.07 -0.70
C ILE A 130 0.65 14.71 0.56
N GLU A 131 -0.04 15.71 1.08
CA GLU A 131 -1.05 15.55 2.12
C GLU A 131 -2.43 15.83 1.52
N LEU A 132 -3.35 14.89 1.66
CA LEU A 132 -4.76 15.03 1.29
C LEU A 132 -5.56 15.33 2.55
N TYR A 133 -6.05 16.55 2.71
CA TYR A 133 -6.88 16.94 3.84
C TYR A 133 -8.36 16.97 3.47
N ASN A 134 -9.19 16.19 4.17
CA ASN A 134 -10.63 16.21 4.04
C ASN A 134 -11.25 17.02 5.19
N TYR A 135 -11.71 18.23 4.89
CA TYR A 135 -12.29 19.14 5.88
C TYR A 135 -13.56 18.56 6.55
N ALA A 136 -14.39 17.84 5.80
CA ALA A 136 -15.68 17.34 6.30
C ALA A 136 -15.54 16.28 7.42
N ASN A 137 -14.49 15.46 7.34
CA ASN A 137 -14.21 14.38 8.30
C ASN A 137 -13.03 14.69 9.23
N ASP A 138 -12.42 15.87 9.08
CA ASP A 138 -11.22 16.31 9.81
C ASP A 138 -10.13 15.22 9.87
N VAL A 139 -9.75 14.75 8.68
CA VAL A 139 -8.76 13.69 8.48
C VAL A 139 -7.78 14.07 7.38
N SER A 140 -6.50 13.79 7.60
CA SER A 140 -5.45 13.96 6.59
C SER A 140 -4.74 12.64 6.29
N TYR A 141 -4.51 12.41 4.99
CA TYR A 141 -3.77 11.24 4.48
C TYR A 141 -2.44 11.68 3.90
N ILE A 142 -1.36 11.02 4.31
CA ILE A 142 -0.03 11.24 3.74
C ILE A 142 0.20 10.22 2.62
N LEU A 143 0.50 10.72 1.42
CA LEU A 143 0.75 9.91 0.24
C LEU A 143 2.19 10.12 -0.23
N VAL A 144 2.89 9.01 -0.50
CA VAL A 144 4.28 9.02 -1.00
C VAL A 144 4.33 8.42 -2.40
N GLY A 145 4.83 9.20 -3.36
CA GLY A 145 4.90 8.87 -4.77
C GLY A 145 6.08 7.95 -5.13
N TYR A 146 5.81 6.93 -5.93
CA TYR A 146 6.78 5.96 -6.46
C TYR A 146 6.53 5.63 -7.92
N GLN A 147 7.57 5.19 -8.63
CA GLN A 147 7.44 4.53 -9.92
C GLN A 147 7.20 3.03 -9.70
N ARG A 148 6.28 2.41 -10.44
CA ARG A 148 5.88 1.00 -10.19
C ARG A 148 7.03 0.03 -10.23
N ASN A 149 7.99 0.25 -11.13
CA ASN A 149 9.16 -0.60 -11.32
C ASN A 149 10.23 -0.45 -10.23
N THR A 150 10.08 0.51 -9.32
CA THR A 150 11.02 0.78 -8.22
C THR A 150 10.37 0.64 -6.84
N PHE A 151 9.05 0.46 -6.79
CA PHE A 151 8.32 0.29 -5.54
C PHE A 151 8.57 -1.10 -4.96
N ASP A 152 8.90 -1.17 -3.67
CA ASP A 152 9.15 -2.43 -2.99
C ASP A 152 7.84 -3.05 -2.48
N TYR A 153 7.17 -3.79 -3.37
CA TYR A 153 5.93 -4.50 -3.02
C TYR A 153 6.15 -5.59 -1.97
N ASN A 154 7.35 -6.19 -1.91
CA ASN A 154 7.65 -7.20 -0.91
C ASN A 154 7.72 -6.60 0.48
N ALA A 155 8.43 -5.48 0.65
CA ALA A 155 8.46 -4.77 1.93
C ALA A 155 7.03 -4.37 2.36
N LEU A 156 6.24 -3.80 1.45
CA LEU A 156 4.83 -3.48 1.71
C LEU A 156 4.04 -4.72 2.17
N PHE A 157 4.16 -5.83 1.45
CA PHE A 157 3.44 -7.07 1.73
C PHE A 157 3.80 -7.61 3.11
N TYR A 158 5.09 -7.77 3.42
CA TYR A 158 5.54 -8.38 4.66
C TYR A 158 5.36 -7.48 5.89
N ASP A 159 5.43 -6.16 5.74
CA ASP A 159 5.10 -5.21 6.82
C ASP A 159 3.60 -5.25 7.16
N ASN A 160 2.77 -5.67 6.21
CA ASN A 160 1.31 -5.68 6.31
C ASN A 160 0.72 -7.10 6.28
N ILE A 161 1.54 -8.15 6.46
CA ILE A 161 1.16 -9.57 6.30
C ILE A 161 -0.03 -9.99 7.16
N HIS A 162 -0.28 -9.32 8.27
CA HIS A 162 -1.45 -9.58 9.11
C HIS A 162 -2.77 -9.27 8.38
N TYR A 163 -2.80 -8.30 7.46
CA TYR A 163 -3.95 -8.10 6.57
C TYR A 163 -4.05 -9.21 5.52
N PHE A 164 -2.93 -9.71 4.99
CA PHE A 164 -2.93 -10.83 4.05
C PHE A 164 -3.55 -12.10 4.66
N LEU A 165 -3.13 -12.46 5.88
CA LEU A 165 -3.71 -13.58 6.64
C LEU A 165 -5.23 -13.46 6.84
N GLN A 166 -5.75 -12.25 6.71
CA GLN A 166 -7.13 -11.85 6.95
C GLN A 166 -7.96 -11.68 5.66
N GLU A 167 -7.35 -11.87 4.48
CA GLU A 167 -8.00 -11.80 3.17
C GLU A 167 -8.68 -13.11 2.76
N TYR A 168 -8.54 -14.14 3.60
CA TYR A 168 -9.26 -15.40 3.47
C TYR A 168 -10.16 -15.59 4.69
N THR A 169 -11.30 -16.24 4.47
CA THR A 169 -12.23 -16.59 5.56
C THR A 169 -11.58 -17.56 6.54
N THR A 170 -10.80 -18.50 6.01
CA THR A 170 -10.03 -19.49 6.76
C THR A 170 -8.87 -20.01 5.90
N TRP A 171 -7.90 -20.65 6.54
CA TRP A 171 -6.78 -21.35 5.94
C TRP A 171 -6.93 -22.83 6.24
N GLU A 172 -6.97 -23.67 5.21
CA GLU A 172 -7.17 -25.11 5.31
C GLU A 172 -5.85 -25.85 5.11
N LYS A 173 -5.48 -26.72 6.05
CA LYS A 173 -4.27 -27.53 5.98
C LYS A 173 -4.35 -28.48 4.79
N VAL A 174 -3.41 -28.38 3.86
CA VAL A 174 -3.30 -29.26 2.68
C VAL A 174 -2.09 -30.18 2.74
N PHE A 175 -1.17 -29.92 3.66
CA PHE A 175 0.04 -30.71 3.83
C PHE A 175 0.52 -30.70 5.28
N THR A 176 1.05 -31.85 5.71
CA THR A 176 1.86 -32.04 6.92
C THR A 176 3.08 -32.85 6.51
N SER A 177 4.27 -32.41 6.89
CA SER A 177 5.51 -33.13 6.58
C SER A 177 5.56 -34.50 7.25
N GLN A 178 6.24 -35.46 6.62
CA GLN A 178 6.47 -36.80 7.22
C GLN A 178 7.55 -36.77 8.30
N GLU A 179 8.40 -35.75 8.29
CA GLU A 179 9.38 -35.46 9.33
C GLU A 179 8.77 -34.62 10.45
N GLY A 180 9.38 -34.73 11.62
CA GLY A 180 8.95 -34.04 12.84
C GLY A 180 8.35 -34.97 13.89
N ALA A 181 8.36 -34.54 15.14
CA ALA A 181 7.68 -35.23 16.24
C ALA A 181 6.17 -34.97 16.20
N ILE A 182 5.38 -35.99 16.53
CA ILE A 182 3.92 -35.85 16.68
C ILE A 182 3.61 -34.82 17.77
N ASN A 183 2.69 -33.91 17.50
CA ASN A 183 2.24 -32.87 18.42
C ASN A 183 0.74 -32.57 18.25
N GLU A 184 0.15 -31.82 19.18
CA GLU A 184 -1.30 -31.59 19.19
C GLU A 184 -1.79 -30.78 17.97
N PHE A 185 -0.97 -29.88 17.44
CA PHE A 185 -1.30 -29.09 16.26
C PHE A 185 -1.45 -29.96 14.99
N ASP A 186 -0.94 -31.19 14.99
CA ASP A 186 -1.16 -32.15 13.89
C ASP A 186 -2.64 -32.40 13.62
N ASN A 187 -3.51 -32.21 14.62
CA ASN A 187 -4.95 -32.41 14.50
C ASN A 187 -5.69 -31.20 13.92
N GLU A 188 -5.09 -30.01 13.91
CA GLU A 188 -5.72 -28.78 13.43
C GLU A 188 -5.74 -28.73 11.91
N ASN A 189 -6.92 -28.75 11.31
CA ASN A 189 -7.09 -28.74 9.85
C ASN A 189 -7.50 -27.37 9.31
N PHE A 190 -8.03 -26.49 10.14
CA PHE A 190 -8.34 -25.11 9.76
C PHE A 190 -7.82 -24.12 10.78
N VAL A 191 -7.33 -22.99 10.30
CA VAL A 191 -7.00 -21.82 11.11
C VAL A 191 -7.58 -20.56 10.51
N ALA A 192 -8.08 -19.65 11.33
CA ALA A 192 -8.57 -18.36 10.89
C ALA A 192 -7.93 -17.22 11.68
N PHE A 193 -7.50 -16.20 10.96
CA PHE A 193 -6.92 -14.99 11.52
C PHE A 193 -7.92 -13.85 11.39
N LEU A 194 -8.26 -13.25 12.53
CA LEU A 194 -9.26 -12.21 12.65
C LEU A 194 -8.58 -10.88 12.99
N PRO A 195 -9.20 -9.72 12.70
CA PRO A 195 -8.61 -8.46 13.12
C PRO A 195 -8.52 -8.38 14.64
N GLY A 196 -7.46 -7.74 15.12
CA GLY A 196 -7.17 -7.64 16.55
C GLY A 196 -8.21 -6.87 17.37
N GLY A 197 -8.36 -7.30 18.63
CA GLY A 197 -9.14 -6.66 19.68
C GLY A 197 -9.87 -7.67 20.56
N GLY A 198 -9.91 -7.43 21.87
CA GLY A 198 -10.70 -8.23 22.82
C GLY A 198 -10.11 -9.61 23.15
N ASP A 199 -10.99 -10.58 23.40
CA ASP A 199 -10.68 -11.89 23.98
C ASP A 199 -10.32 -12.98 22.93
N GLY A 200 -10.09 -12.61 21.67
CA GLY A 200 -9.59 -13.55 20.67
C GLY A 200 -9.59 -13.02 19.23
N ASN A 201 -8.47 -13.20 18.53
CA ASN A 201 -8.28 -12.87 17.12
C ASN A 201 -7.79 -14.08 16.28
N PHE A 202 -7.82 -15.28 16.86
CA PHE A 202 -7.42 -16.54 16.25
C PHE A 202 -8.48 -17.61 16.50
N ARG A 203 -8.69 -18.50 15.52
CA ARG A 203 -9.52 -19.70 15.69
C ARG A 203 -8.85 -20.89 15.03
N SER A 204 -9.06 -22.07 15.59
CA SER A 204 -8.63 -23.33 14.99
C SER A 204 -9.75 -24.37 15.03
N SER A 205 -9.67 -25.36 14.13
CA SER A 205 -10.64 -26.44 14.03
C SER A 205 -9.99 -27.73 13.53
N GLN A 206 -10.45 -28.84 14.09
CA GLN A 206 -10.11 -30.21 13.74
C GLN A 206 -11.11 -30.83 12.76
N ASP A 207 -12.09 -30.06 12.29
CA ASP A 207 -13.03 -30.51 11.26
C ASP A 207 -12.29 -31.09 10.06
N GLN A 208 -12.93 -32.02 9.36
CA GLN A 208 -12.30 -32.70 8.22
C GLN A 208 -11.99 -31.72 7.09
N ASN A 209 -10.85 -31.92 6.42
CA ASN A 209 -10.56 -31.23 5.16
C ASN A 209 -11.71 -31.39 4.15
N GLY A 210 -11.99 -30.32 3.40
CA GLY A 210 -13.11 -30.20 2.49
C GLY A 210 -14.40 -29.70 3.14
N SER A 211 -14.44 -29.50 4.46
CA SER A 211 -15.59 -28.91 5.16
C SER A 211 -16.02 -27.57 4.55
N ASN A 212 -17.33 -27.32 4.56
CA ASN A 212 -17.88 -26.07 4.05
C ASN A 212 -17.43 -24.93 4.97
N ILE A 213 -16.82 -23.90 4.39
CA ILE A 213 -16.27 -22.75 5.12
C ILE A 213 -17.28 -22.04 6.03
N ASN A 214 -18.58 -22.12 5.71
CA ASN A 214 -19.65 -21.49 6.50
C ASN A 214 -20.11 -22.36 7.68
N ASN A 215 -19.67 -23.61 7.74
CA ASN A 215 -20.11 -24.61 8.72
C ASN A 215 -18.97 -25.18 9.56
N ILE A 216 -17.77 -24.59 9.51
CA ILE A 216 -16.63 -25.03 10.32
C ILE A 216 -16.98 -24.84 11.80
N TYR A 217 -16.83 -25.91 12.57
CA TYR A 217 -16.91 -25.87 14.01
C TYR A 217 -15.54 -25.46 14.58
N TRP A 218 -15.47 -24.26 15.16
CA TRP A 218 -14.24 -23.74 15.76
C TRP A 218 -14.03 -24.34 17.14
N ASP A 219 -13.19 -25.38 17.21
CA ASP A 219 -12.83 -26.07 18.45
C ASP A 219 -12.13 -25.14 19.45
N TYR A 220 -11.39 -24.16 18.92
CA TYR A 220 -10.66 -23.22 19.74
C TYR A 220 -10.76 -21.78 19.24
N THR A 221 -10.72 -20.83 20.17
CA THR A 221 -10.58 -19.39 19.93
C THR A 221 -9.58 -18.83 20.91
N GLY A 222 -8.57 -18.12 20.41
CA GLY A 222 -7.52 -17.51 21.23
C GLY A 222 -6.88 -16.32 20.52
N ILE A 223 -5.60 -16.08 20.81
CA ILE A 223 -4.88 -14.89 20.33
C ILE A 223 -3.74 -15.31 19.41
N TYR A 224 -3.48 -14.55 18.34
CA TYR A 224 -2.25 -14.66 17.56
C TYR A 224 -1.46 -13.36 17.52
N ASN A 225 -0.14 -13.49 17.43
CA ASN A 225 0.78 -12.42 17.11
C ASN A 225 1.66 -12.82 15.91
N VAL A 226 1.99 -11.83 15.08
CA VAL A 226 2.98 -11.98 14.00
C VAL A 226 4.10 -10.98 14.28
N ASP A 227 5.32 -11.48 14.35
CA ASP A 227 6.51 -10.69 14.66
C ASP A 227 7.58 -10.85 13.59
N ASP A 228 8.46 -9.86 13.50
CA ASP A 228 9.57 -9.88 12.54
C ASP A 228 10.67 -10.84 12.98
N VAL A 229 11.26 -11.54 12.01
CA VAL A 229 12.47 -12.33 12.22
C VAL A 229 13.69 -11.44 11.95
N PRO A 230 14.62 -11.26 12.90
CA PRO A 230 15.81 -10.45 12.67
C PRO A 230 16.64 -10.94 11.48
N GLY A 231 17.00 -10.02 10.59
CA GLY A 231 17.87 -10.31 9.44
C GLY A 231 17.15 -10.79 8.17
N THR A 232 15.82 -10.93 8.19
CA THR A 232 15.03 -11.22 6.98
C THR A 232 13.65 -10.54 7.03
N GLN A 233 13.16 -10.10 5.88
CA GLN A 233 11.79 -9.59 5.75
C GLN A 233 10.78 -10.67 5.32
N TYR A 234 11.27 -11.78 4.76
CA TYR A 234 10.45 -12.82 4.10
C TYR A 234 9.94 -13.90 5.06
N LEU A 235 10.38 -13.86 6.32
CA LEU A 235 10.00 -14.81 7.36
C LEU A 235 9.46 -14.05 8.55
N LYS A 236 8.39 -14.57 9.16
CA LYS A 236 7.79 -14.00 10.36
C LYS A 236 7.69 -15.06 11.45
N TYR A 237 7.73 -14.66 12.70
CA TYR A 237 7.30 -15.52 13.79
C TYR A 237 5.79 -15.42 13.93
N LEU A 238 5.11 -16.57 13.98
CA LEU A 238 3.69 -16.67 14.31
C LEU A 238 3.57 -17.33 15.67
N THR A 239 2.95 -16.65 16.63
CA THR A 239 2.62 -17.22 17.93
C THR A 239 1.11 -17.39 18.02
N LEU A 240 0.65 -18.59 18.37
CA LEU A 240 -0.76 -18.91 18.62
C LEU A 240 -0.91 -19.24 20.11
N ASP A 241 -1.71 -18.46 20.82
CA ASP A 241 -2.02 -18.67 22.24
C ASP A 241 -3.26 -19.55 22.35
N TYR A 242 -3.07 -20.73 22.96
CA TYR A 242 -4.12 -21.68 23.31
C TYR A 242 -4.58 -21.55 24.80
N ASP A 243 -4.39 -20.37 25.40
CA ASP A 243 -4.74 -20.01 26.77
C ASP A 243 -4.09 -20.97 27.79
N PHE A 244 -4.88 -21.72 28.56
CA PHE A 244 -4.37 -22.64 29.58
C PHE A 244 -3.54 -23.80 28.99
N LEU A 245 -3.65 -24.05 27.68
CA LEU A 245 -2.86 -25.06 26.97
C LEU A 245 -1.45 -24.55 26.58
N GLY A 246 -1.23 -23.25 26.65
CA GLY A 246 0.05 -22.61 26.33
C GLY A 246 0.13 -22.10 24.88
N ASN A 247 1.32 -21.64 24.50
CA ASN A 247 1.57 -21.04 23.19
C ASN A 247 2.25 -22.02 22.25
N GLU A 248 1.79 -22.05 21.01
CA GLU A 248 2.46 -22.66 19.87
C GLU A 248 3.23 -21.61 19.07
N TYR A 249 4.42 -21.98 18.58
CA TYR A 249 5.35 -21.07 17.92
C TYR A 249 5.75 -21.60 16.56
N PHE A 250 5.54 -20.80 15.52
CA PHE A 250 5.86 -21.18 14.14
C PHE A 250 6.72 -20.12 13.46
N GLU A 251 7.50 -20.55 12.48
CA GLU A 251 8.00 -19.68 11.43
C GLU A 251 6.96 -19.67 10.30
N LEU A 252 6.38 -18.50 10.03
CA LEU A 252 5.42 -18.24 8.97
C LEU A 252 6.15 -17.77 7.71
N SER A 253 5.91 -18.48 6.61
CA SER A 253 6.32 -18.08 5.26
C SER A 253 5.13 -18.12 4.30
N VAL A 254 5.23 -17.35 3.23
CA VAL A 254 4.22 -17.30 2.16
C VAL A 254 4.81 -17.99 0.93
N ILE A 255 4.12 -19.03 0.45
CA ILE A 255 4.54 -19.78 -0.74
C ILE A 255 4.06 -19.04 -1.99
N ASP A 256 2.79 -18.63 -1.99
CA ASP A 256 2.16 -17.79 -3.01
C ASP A 256 0.95 -17.06 -2.42
N ASP A 257 0.21 -16.34 -3.27
CA ASP A 257 -0.96 -15.55 -2.88
C ASP A 257 -2.07 -16.34 -2.19
N ASN A 258 -2.13 -17.67 -2.33
CA ASN A 258 -3.15 -18.50 -1.72
C ASN A 258 -2.61 -19.57 -0.77
N THR A 259 -1.29 -19.72 -0.63
CA THR A 259 -0.68 -20.77 0.18
C THR A 259 0.35 -20.21 1.16
N ILE A 260 0.19 -20.57 2.45
CA ILE A 260 1.12 -20.25 3.52
C ILE A 260 1.72 -21.52 4.12
N SER A 261 2.92 -21.40 4.69
CA SER A 261 3.61 -22.48 5.38
C SER A 261 3.97 -22.09 6.80
N PHE A 262 3.68 -23.00 7.74
CA PHE A 262 4.07 -22.92 9.14
C PHE A 262 5.09 -24.00 9.43
N TYR A 263 6.32 -23.60 9.73
CA TYR A 263 7.32 -24.51 10.27
C TYR A 263 7.28 -24.45 11.80
N HIS A 264 7.08 -25.59 12.44
CA HIS A 264 7.02 -25.74 13.89
C HIS A 264 8.41 -26.15 14.42
N PRO A 265 9.23 -25.23 14.98
CA PRO A 265 10.63 -25.50 15.26
C PRO A 265 10.85 -26.54 16.35
N SER A 266 9.90 -26.69 17.29
CA SER A 266 10.04 -27.60 18.42
C SER A 266 9.86 -29.06 18.01
N SER A 267 8.94 -29.35 17.07
CA SER A 267 8.75 -30.69 16.54
C SER A 267 9.57 -30.95 15.28
N GLY A 268 9.91 -29.92 14.51
CA GLY A 268 10.48 -30.05 13.17
C GLY A 268 9.43 -30.34 12.08
N THR A 269 8.14 -30.15 12.37
CA THR A 269 7.04 -30.40 11.42
C THR A 269 6.75 -29.15 10.58
N THR A 270 6.52 -29.33 9.29
CA THR A 270 6.04 -28.27 8.39
C THR A 270 4.58 -28.54 8.00
N TYR A 271 3.76 -27.50 8.05
CA TYR A 271 2.37 -27.52 7.63
C TYR A 271 2.17 -26.51 6.50
N GLU A 272 1.40 -26.86 5.47
CA GLU A 272 0.98 -25.88 4.46
C GLU A 272 -0.53 -25.74 4.49
N PHE A 273 -0.99 -24.49 4.36
CA PHE A 273 -2.39 -24.15 4.38
C PHE A 273 -2.78 -23.37 3.13
N LEU A 274 -3.91 -23.76 2.53
CA LEU A 274 -4.53 -23.10 1.40
C LEU A 274 -5.64 -22.15 1.86
N GLY A 275 -5.61 -20.92 1.38
CA GLY A 275 -6.62 -19.90 1.66
C GLY A 275 -7.98 -20.28 1.07
N ARG A 276 -9.01 -20.29 1.90
CA ARG A 276 -10.40 -20.58 1.53
C ARG A 276 -11.29 -19.35 1.72
N GLY A 277 -12.13 -19.07 0.72
CA GLY A 277 -13.06 -17.94 0.76
C GLY A 277 -12.34 -16.60 0.70
N TYR A 278 -11.62 -16.36 -0.41
CA TYR A 278 -10.94 -15.09 -0.69
C TYR A 278 -11.93 -13.91 -0.63
N ILE A 279 -11.51 -12.84 0.02
CA ILE A 279 -12.29 -11.63 0.26
C ILE A 279 -11.66 -10.48 -0.52
N GLN A 280 -12.22 -10.16 -1.67
CA GLN A 280 -11.81 -8.99 -2.44
C GLN A 280 -12.43 -7.73 -1.86
N TYR A 281 -11.62 -6.75 -1.47
CA TYR A 281 -12.08 -5.51 -0.87
C TYR A 281 -12.46 -4.50 -1.96
N LYS A 282 -13.73 -4.54 -2.34
CA LYS A 282 -14.32 -3.67 -3.36
C LYS A 282 -15.49 -2.82 -2.88
N LYS A 283 -16.16 -3.16 -1.77
CA LYS A 283 -17.47 -2.59 -1.37
C LYS A 283 -17.48 -1.99 0.05
N PRO A 284 -18.48 -1.17 0.45
CA PRO A 284 -18.48 -0.56 1.76
C PRO A 284 -18.79 -1.66 2.77
N GLY A 285 -17.96 -1.75 3.79
CA GLY A 285 -18.03 -2.86 4.75
C GLY A 285 -17.41 -4.16 4.24
N GLU A 286 -16.97 -4.25 2.97
CA GLU A 286 -16.09 -5.30 2.46
C GLU A 286 -14.65 -4.79 2.52
N GLY A 287 -13.95 -5.11 3.61
CA GLY A 287 -12.59 -4.64 3.82
C GLY A 287 -12.35 -4.21 5.25
N LYS A 288 -11.16 -4.54 5.75
CA LYS A 288 -10.74 -4.13 7.09
C LYS A 288 -10.02 -2.80 6.95
N LEU A 289 -10.52 -1.79 7.66
CA LEU A 289 -9.84 -0.50 7.75
C LEU A 289 -8.42 -0.75 8.27
N ARG A 290 -7.41 -0.29 7.51
CA ARG A 290 -6.03 -0.37 8.00
C ARG A 290 -5.91 0.52 9.22
N LYS A 291 -5.18 0.07 10.22
CA LYS A 291 -4.84 0.84 11.43
C LYS A 291 -3.36 1.18 11.39
N SER A 292 -2.99 2.28 12.03
CA SER A 292 -1.57 2.57 12.25
C SER A 292 -0.95 1.51 13.18
N ASN A 293 0.35 1.29 13.07
CA ASN A 293 1.09 0.37 13.93
C ASN A 293 0.88 0.70 15.42
N LYS A 294 0.79 1.99 15.74
CA LYS A 294 0.50 2.49 17.10
C LYS A 294 -0.90 2.07 17.59
N GLU A 295 -1.90 2.10 16.72
CA GLU A 295 -3.25 1.66 17.07
C GLU A 295 -3.34 0.15 17.21
N ILE A 296 -2.70 -0.60 16.29
CA ILE A 296 -2.61 -2.07 16.38
C ILE A 296 -2.00 -2.47 17.72
N ALA A 297 -0.86 -1.89 18.08
CA ALA A 297 -0.15 -2.17 19.34
C ALA A 297 -0.97 -1.85 20.60
N LYS A 298 -1.92 -0.91 20.54
CA LYS A 298 -2.83 -0.61 21.65
C LYS A 298 -3.96 -1.63 21.80
N THR A 299 -4.34 -2.27 20.69
CA THR A 299 -5.49 -3.21 20.64
C THR A 299 -5.09 -4.67 20.74
N MET A 300 -3.84 -4.99 20.41
CA MET A 300 -3.31 -6.36 20.43
C MET A 300 -2.72 -6.69 21.80
N THR A 301 -3.11 -7.83 22.35
CA THR A 301 -2.39 -8.45 23.46
C THR A 301 -1.10 -9.07 22.93
N LYS A 302 0.05 -8.64 23.46
CA LYS A 302 1.35 -9.21 23.14
C LYS A 302 1.56 -10.48 23.95
N ILE A 303 1.49 -11.63 23.28
CA ILE A 303 1.66 -12.99 23.83
C ILE A 303 3.05 -13.57 23.50
N SER A 304 3.71 -13.04 22.47
CA SER A 304 5.01 -13.50 22.04
C SER A 304 6.15 -12.83 22.82
N LYS A 305 7.30 -13.51 22.86
CA LYS A 305 8.53 -13.04 23.52
C LYS A 305 9.60 -12.55 22.53
N PHE A 306 9.25 -12.47 21.25
CA PHE A 306 10.11 -12.01 20.17
C PHE A 306 10.01 -10.49 19.99
#